data_AF-A0A847LM08-F1
#
_entry.id   AF-A0A847LM08-F1
#
_cell.length_a   1.000
_cell.length_b   1.000
_cell.length_c   1.000
_cell.angle_alpha   90.00
_cell.angle_beta   90.00
_cell.angle_gamma   90.00
#
_symmetry.space_group_name_H-M   'P 1'
#
loop_
_entity.id
_entity.type
_entity.pdbx_description
1 polymer ?
#
loop_
_entity_poly.entity_id
_entity_poly.type
_entity_poly.pdbx_seq_one_letter_code
_entity_poly.pdbx_strand_id
1 'polypeptide(L)'
;MLKVNVYGGMLKEEEKQAYVDYALTQEHEQTLKELDITLDGEYVTLAYHYDSVPFERIRRITGYLVGTTDRFNDGKKAEVDNRVKHVTSK
;
A
#
# COMPACT_ATOMS: atom_id res chain seq x y z
N MET A 1 -13.46 7.94 3.19
CA MET A 1 -13.22 9.33 3.62
C MET A 1 -11.72 9.51 3.70
N LEU A 2 -11.18 10.55 3.05
CA LEU A 2 -9.76 10.89 3.13
C LEU A 2 -9.44 11.37 4.54
N LYS A 3 -8.45 10.76 5.19
CA LYS A 3 -7.97 11.22 6.50
C LYS A 3 -6.90 12.28 6.28
N VAL A 4 -7.04 13.45 6.89
CA VAL A 4 -6.08 14.55 6.76
C VAL A 4 -5.53 14.88 8.13
N ASN A 5 -4.21 14.74 8.31
CA ASN A 5 -3.52 15.14 9.54
C ASN A 5 -2.67 16.38 9.26
N VAL A 6 -2.63 17.30 10.22
CA VAL A 6 -1.83 18.53 10.12
C VAL A 6 -0.85 18.56 11.30
N TYR A 7 0.42 18.77 11.00
CA TYR A 7 1.52 18.84 11.97
C TYR A 7 2.27 20.17 11.86
N GLY A 8 2.84 20.64 12.97
CA GLY A 8 3.73 21.82 12.97
C GLY A 8 3.04 23.19 13.09
N GLY A 9 1.71 23.26 13.19
CA GLY A 9 1.02 24.54 13.39
C GLY A 9 -0.49 24.49 13.16
N MET A 10 -1.10 25.68 13.08
CA MET A 10 -2.49 25.87 12.68
C MET A 10 -2.55 26.27 11.21
N LEU A 11 -3.40 25.61 10.45
CA LEU A 11 -3.57 25.81 9.01
C LEU A 11 -5.00 26.27 8.77
N LYS A 12 -5.20 27.29 7.94
CA LYS A 12 -6.56 27.77 7.61
C LYS A 12 -7.31 26.69 6.83
N GLU A 13 -8.62 26.57 7.05
CA GLU A 13 -9.41 25.54 6.36
C GLU A 13 -9.43 25.73 4.83
N GLU A 14 -9.37 26.97 4.33
CA GLU A 14 -9.27 27.26 2.89
C GLU A 14 -7.98 26.69 2.27
N GLU A 15 -6.85 26.88 2.95
CA GLU A 15 -5.55 26.42 2.48
C GLU A 15 -5.42 24.90 2.59
N LYS A 16 -5.96 24.31 3.67
CA LYS A 16 -6.07 22.86 3.83
C LYS A 16 -6.86 22.23 2.70
N GLN A 17 -7.99 22.84 2.32
CA GLN A 17 -8.79 22.35 1.21
C GLN A 17 -8.02 22.46 -0.12
N ALA A 18 -7.28 23.53 -0.34
CA ALA A 18 -6.43 23.66 -1.53
C ALA A 18 -5.38 22.55 -1.64
N TYR A 19 -4.74 22.15 -0.52
CA TYR A 19 -3.81 21.01 -0.51
C TYR A 19 -4.51 19.67 -0.77
N VAL A 20 -5.70 19.47 -0.23
CA VAL A 20 -6.51 18.27 -0.51
C VAL A 20 -6.90 18.21 -1.98
N ASP A 21 -7.37 19.32 -2.55
CA ASP A 21 -7.76 19.39 -3.95
C ASP A 21 -6.55 19.13 -4.85
N TYR A 22 -5.40 19.76 -4.55
CA TYR A 22 -4.15 19.50 -5.25
C TYR A 22 -3.78 18.00 -5.19
N ALA A 23 -3.85 17.38 -4.02
CA ALA A 23 -3.56 15.96 -3.84
C ALA A 23 -4.51 15.05 -4.64
N LEU A 24 -5.77 15.44 -4.83
CA LEU A 24 -6.75 14.71 -5.62
C LEU A 24 -6.64 14.96 -7.14
N THR A 25 -6.10 16.10 -7.56
CA THR A 25 -5.85 16.38 -8.98
C THR A 25 -4.68 15.59 -9.55
N GLN A 26 -3.76 15.13 -8.69
CA GLN A 26 -2.69 14.23 -9.12
C GLN A 26 -3.29 12.86 -9.41
N GLU A 27 -3.25 12.44 -10.67
CA GLU A 27 -3.77 11.14 -11.08
C GLU A 27 -2.85 10.04 -10.56
N HIS A 28 -3.37 9.23 -9.65
CA HIS A 28 -2.68 8.07 -9.11
C HIS A 28 -3.53 6.82 -9.35
N GLU A 29 -2.87 5.71 -9.70
CA GLU A 29 -3.54 4.41 -9.91
C GLU A 29 -4.22 3.89 -8.63
N GLN A 30 -3.83 4.41 -7.47
CA GLN A 30 -4.28 3.97 -6.15
C GLN A 30 -5.11 5.06 -5.48
N THR A 31 -6.16 4.64 -4.76
CA THR A 31 -6.98 5.57 -3.97
C THR A 31 -6.17 6.10 -2.78
N LEU A 32 -6.08 7.43 -2.67
CA LEU A 32 -5.47 8.10 -1.52
C LEU A 32 -6.34 7.89 -0.27
N LYS A 33 -5.76 7.33 0.80
CA LYS A 33 -6.44 7.09 2.08
C LYS A 33 -6.14 8.15 3.11
N GLU A 34 -4.89 8.59 3.18
CA GLU A 34 -4.43 9.52 4.20
C GLU A 34 -3.42 10.51 3.60
N LEU A 35 -3.52 11.76 4.03
CA LEU A 35 -2.66 12.86 3.65
C LEU A 35 -2.12 13.52 4.91
N ASP A 36 -0.81 13.51 5.09
CA ASP A 36 -0.16 14.24 6.17
C ASP A 36 0.40 15.55 5.64
N ILE A 37 0.01 16.65 6.26
CA ILE A 37 0.45 18.00 5.94
C ILE A 37 1.36 18.46 7.08
N THR A 38 2.65 18.60 6.81
CA THR A 38 3.63 19.09 7.80
C THR A 38 4.07 20.49 7.43
N LEU A 39 3.81 21.44 8.33
CA LEU A 39 4.27 22.82 8.24
C LEU A 39 5.72 22.93 8.73
N ASP A 40 6.63 23.38 7.87
CA ASP A 40 8.04 23.65 8.20
C ASP A 40 8.42 25.08 7.78
N GLY A 41 8.10 26.03 8.65
CA GLY A 41 8.35 27.45 8.41
C GLY A 41 7.55 27.98 7.21
N GLU A 42 8.25 28.30 6.12
CA GLU A 42 7.65 28.79 4.87
C GLU A 42 7.26 27.65 3.91
N TYR A 43 7.61 26.40 4.23
CA TYR A 43 7.39 25.25 3.38
C TYR A 43 6.33 24.31 3.95
N VAL A 44 5.69 23.56 3.05
CA VAL A 44 4.71 22.53 3.38
C VAL A 44 5.14 21.22 2.76
N THR A 45 5.25 20.19 3.59
CA THR A 45 5.52 18.81 3.14
C THR A 45 4.22 18.03 3.13
N LEU A 46 3.91 17.39 2.00
CA LEU A 46 2.76 16.51 1.83
C LEU A 46 3.23 15.06 1.77
N ALA A 47 2.81 14.22 2.72
CA ALA A 47 3.03 12.79 2.67
C ALA A 47 1.74 12.07 2.27
N TYR A 48 1.82 11.27 1.21
CA TYR A 48 0.69 10.57 0.61
C TYR A 48 0.68 9.11 1.06
N HIS A 49 -0.43 8.67 1.64
CA HIS A 49 -0.64 7.29 2.04
C HIS A 49 -1.78 6.70 1.21
N TYR A 50 -1.42 5.85 0.26
CA TYR A 50 -2.35 5.19 -0.62
C TYR A 50 -2.88 3.88 -0.03
N ASP A 51 -4.00 3.43 -0.56
CA ASP A 51 -4.52 2.12 -0.21
C ASP A 51 -3.58 0.99 -0.68
N SER A 52 -3.52 -0.07 0.12
CA SER A 52 -2.80 -1.28 -0.26
C SER A 52 -3.49 -1.93 -1.45
N VAL A 53 -2.80 -2.04 -2.57
CA VAL A 53 -3.30 -2.83 -3.71
C VAL A 53 -3.18 -4.31 -3.36
N PRO A 54 -4.25 -5.11 -3.53
CA PRO A 54 -4.17 -6.55 -3.33
C PRO A 54 -3.14 -7.13 -4.30
N PHE A 55 -2.16 -7.85 -3.76
CA PHE A 55 -1.18 -8.56 -4.56
C PHE A 55 -1.38 -10.07 -4.41
N GLU A 56 -1.37 -10.77 -5.55
CA GLU A 56 -1.41 -12.23 -5.55
C GLU A 56 0.02 -12.78 -5.52
N ARG A 57 0.28 -13.74 -4.63
CA ARG A 57 1.56 -14.44 -4.59
C ARG A 57 1.52 -15.64 -5.53
N ILE A 58 2.07 -15.49 -6.73
CA ILE A 58 2.26 -16.60 -7.66
C ILE A 58 3.42 -17.50 -7.23
N ARG A 59 3.33 -18.80 -7.50
CA ARG A 59 4.38 -19.78 -7.21
C ARG A 59 4.89 -20.39 -8.52
N ARG A 60 6.20 -20.64 -8.60
CA ARG A 60 6.80 -21.35 -9.73
C ARG A 60 6.99 -22.82 -9.39
N ILE A 61 6.48 -23.72 -10.22
CA ILE A 61 6.78 -25.16 -10.16
C ILE A 61 7.35 -25.59 -11.50
N THR A 62 8.54 -26.19 -11.46
CA THR A 62 9.23 -26.82 -12.62
C THR A 62 9.00 -26.09 -13.94
N GLY A 63 9.33 -24.80 -13.99
CA GLY A 63 9.25 -23.99 -15.21
C GLY A 63 8.00 -23.13 -15.37
N TYR A 64 6.86 -23.45 -14.74
CA TYR A 64 5.59 -22.75 -14.95
C TYR A 64 5.20 -21.84 -13.78
N LEU A 65 4.63 -20.67 -14.09
CA LEU A 65 3.98 -19.81 -13.12
C LEU A 65 2.57 -20.36 -12.87
N VAL A 66 2.30 -20.76 -11.62
CA VAL A 66 0.99 -21.20 -11.17
C VAL A 66 0.54 -20.24 -10.07
N GLY A 67 -0.67 -19.68 -10.18
CA GLY A 67 -1.22 -18.76 -9.17
C GLY A 67 -1.45 -19.49 -7.84
N THR A 68 -2.65 -20.04 -7.67
CA THR A 68 -3.06 -20.77 -6.49
C THR A 68 -2.67 -22.26 -6.52
N THR A 69 -2.74 -22.94 -5.38
CA THR A 69 -2.47 -24.39 -5.25
C THR A 69 -3.65 -25.26 -5.67
N ASP A 70 -4.75 -24.67 -6.16
CA ASP A 70 -6.03 -25.35 -6.38
C ASP A 70 -5.93 -26.46 -7.43
N ARG A 71 -5.02 -26.30 -8.40
CA ARG A 71 -4.80 -27.25 -9.49
C ARG A 71 -3.72 -28.29 -9.19
N PHE A 72 -3.21 -28.37 -7.96
CA PHE A 72 -2.13 -29.29 -7.63
C PHE A 72 -2.66 -30.72 -7.50
N ASN A 73 -1.89 -31.67 -8.02
CA ASN A 73 -2.09 -33.08 -7.71
C ASN A 73 -1.70 -33.37 -6.25
N ASP A 74 -2.07 -34.55 -5.76
CA ASP A 74 -1.89 -34.90 -4.35
C ASP A 74 -0.41 -34.93 -3.92
N GLY A 75 0.49 -35.36 -4.81
CA GLY A 75 1.94 -35.33 -4.54
C GLY A 75 2.48 -33.92 -4.33
N LYS A 76 2.06 -32.95 -5.17
CA LYS A 76 2.47 -31.55 -5.03
C LYS A 76 1.84 -30.86 -3.83
N LYS A 77 0.62 -31.25 -3.44
CA LYS A 77 0.01 -30.78 -2.19
C LYS A 77 0.83 -31.25 -0.97
N ALA A 78 1.23 -32.52 -0.93
CA ALA A 78 2.07 -33.06 0.14
C ALA A 78 3.46 -32.39 0.20
N GLU A 79 4.06 -32.07 -0.94
CA GLU A 79 5.35 -31.34 -0.99
C GLU A 79 5.23 -29.92 -0.42
N VAL A 80 4.14 -29.20 -0.72
CA VAL A 80 3.87 -27.87 -0.16
C VAL A 80 3.61 -27.95 1.34
N ASP A 81 2.89 -28.97 1.80
CA ASP A 81 2.57 -29.17 3.22
C ASP A 81 3.84 -29.42 4.05
N ASN A 82 4.76 -30.24 3.52
CA ASN A 82 6.05 -30.53 4.14
C ASN A 82 7.06 -29.37 4.03
N ARG A 83 6.71 -28.25 3.38
CA ARG A 83 7.64 -27.14 3.16
C ARG A 83 7.91 -26.38 4.46
N VAL A 84 9.16 -26.42 4.91
CA VAL A 84 9.64 -25.59 6.02
C VAL A 84 9.85 -24.15 5.57
N LYS A 85 9.23 -23.19 6.27
CA LYS A 85 9.41 -21.75 6.03
C LYS A 85 10.57 -21.23 6.89
N HIS A 86 11.70 -20.95 6.26
CA HIS A 86 12.81 -20.25 6.90
C HIS A 86 12.57 -18.74 6.90
N VAL A 87 11.56 -18.28 7.65
CA VAL A 87 11.37 -16.85 7.90
C VAL A 87 12.05 -16.55 9.22
N THR A 88 13.08 -15.72 9.23
CA THR A 88 13.67 -15.23 10.47
C THR A 88 12.62 -14.41 11.19
N SER A 89 12.26 -14.79 12.41
CA SER A 89 11.48 -13.92 13.30
C SER A 89 12.25 -12.61 13.41
N LYS A 90 11.62 -11.51 12.99
CA LYS A 90 12.17 -10.17 13.17
C LYS A 90 11.82 -9.65 14.56
#